data_AF-A0A925MHL6-F1
#
_entry.id   AF-A0A925MHL6-F1
#
_cell.length_a   1.000
_cell.length_b   1.000
_cell.length_c   1.000
_cell.angle_alpha   90.00
_cell.angle_beta   90.00
_cell.angle_gamma   90.00
#
_symmetry.space_group_name_H-M   'P 1'
#
loop_
_entity.id
_entity.type
_entity.pdbx_description
1 polymer ?
#
loop_
_entity_poly.entity_id
_entity_poly.type
_entity_poly.pdbx_seq_one_letter_code
_entity_poly.pdbx_strand_id
1 'polypeptide(L)' 'MARPDVFTQARTALDGGRGVAIACVIGAHGSTPRHLGARMAVAEDGEQWGTVGGGRIEQLV' A
#
# COMPACT_ATOMS: atom_id res chain seq x y z
N MET A 1 2.86 -17.17 -11.48
CA MET A 1 1.60 -16.58 -10.99
C MET A 1 1.86 -15.12 -10.64
N ALA A 2 1.07 -14.18 -11.16
CA ALA A 2 1.18 -12.77 -10.78
C ALA A 2 0.69 -12.61 -9.33
N ARG A 3 1.45 -11.88 -8.50
CA ARG A 3 0.98 -11.52 -7.16
C ARG A 3 -0.17 -10.52 -7.32
N PRO A 4 -1.30 -10.67 -6.59
CA PRO A 4 -2.39 -9.71 -6.67
C PRO A 4 -1.90 -8.30 -6.36
N ASP A 5 -2.42 -7.32 -7.08
CA ASP A 5 -2.09 -5.91 -6.88
C ASP A 5 -2.79 -5.36 -5.62
N VAL A 6 -2.36 -4.17 -5.18
CA VAL A 6 -2.83 -3.53 -3.94
C VAL A 6 -4.34 -3.36 -3.90
N PHE A 7 -5.00 -3.05 -5.03
CA PHE A 7 -6.46 -2.88 -5.03
C PHE A 7 -7.19 -4.20 -4.95
N THR A 8 -6.67 -5.25 -5.59
CA THR A 8 -7.24 -6.59 -5.45
C THR A 8 -7.19 -7.04 -3.99
N GLN A 9 -6.09 -6.79 -3.28
CA GLN A 9 -5.96 -7.14 -1.86
C GLN A 9 -6.86 -6.28 -0.97
N ALA A 10 -6.89 -4.96 -1.19
CA ALA A 10 -7.76 -4.05 -0.45
C ALA A 10 -9.25 -4.40 -0.62
N ARG A 11 -9.69 -4.73 -1.84
CA ARG A 11 -11.06 -5.18 -2.11
C ARG A 11 -11.39 -6.45 -1.34
N THR A 12 -10.51 -7.46 -1.37
CA THR A 12 -10.72 -8.69 -0.61
C THR A 12 -10.85 -8.44 0.89
N ALA A 13 -10.09 -7.51 1.45
CA ALA A 13 -10.20 -7.14 2.86
C ALA A 13 -11.54 -6.44 3.16
N LEU A 14 -11.96 -5.49 2.32
CA LEU A 14 -13.26 -4.82 2.43
C LEU A 14 -14.43 -5.81 2.30
N ASP A 15 -14.37 -6.74 1.34
CA ASP A 15 -15.38 -7.79 1.16
C ASP A 15 -15.46 -8.73 2.38
N GLY A 16 -14.35 -8.89 3.09
CA GLY A 16 -14.27 -9.60 4.36
C GLY A 16 -14.71 -8.79 5.59
N GLY A 17 -15.20 -7.56 5.41
CA GLY A 17 -15.63 -6.68 6.49
C GLY A 17 -14.52 -5.96 7.25
N ARG A 18 -13.26 -6.08 6.80
CA ARG A 18 -12.12 -5.37 7.39
C ARG A 18 -12.01 -3.97 6.77
N GLY A 19 -11.95 -2.93 7.59
CA GLY A 19 -11.62 -1.58 7.13
C GLY A 19 -10.23 -1.53 6.49
N VAL A 20 -10.06 -0.71 5.45
CA VAL A 20 -8.78 -0.57 4.74
C VAL A 20 -8.49 0.89 4.43
N ALA A 21 -7.28 1.35 4.76
CA ALA A 21 -6.74 2.63 4.32
C ALA A 21 -5.82 2.41 3.10
N ILE A 22 -5.87 3.33 2.12
CA ILE A 22 -5.02 3.29 0.92
C ILE A 22 -4.22 4.59 0.81
N ALA A 23 -2.91 4.45 0.57
CA ALA A 23 -1.99 5.54 0.27
C ALA A 23 -1.47 5.43 -1.17
N CYS A 24 -1.33 6.57 -1.85
CA CYS A 24 -0.80 6.68 -3.20
C CYS A 24 0.19 7.83 -3.30
N VAL A 25 1.33 7.60 -3.95
CA VAL A 25 2.30 8.65 -4.26
C VAL A 25 1.76 9.48 -5.43
N ILE A 26 1.36 10.72 -5.14
CA ILE A 26 0.84 11.69 -6.14
C ILE A 26 1.90 12.66 -6.67
N GLY A 27 3.12 12.59 -6.14
CA GLY A 27 4.26 13.41 -6.57
C GLY A 27 5.54 12.93 -5.91
N ALA A 28 6.67 13.13 -6.58
CA ALA A 28 8.00 12.82 -6.07
C ALA A 28 8.99 13.87 -6.57
N HIS A 29 9.96 14.24 -5.74
CA HIS A 29 11.02 15.20 -6.09
C HIS A 29 12.38 14.62 -5.69
N GLY A 30 13.36 14.71 -6.59
CA GLY A 30 14.68 14.10 -6.40
C GLY A 30 14.66 12.56 -6.48
N SER A 31 15.66 11.92 -5.86
CA SER A 31 15.79 10.46 -5.84
C SER A 31 14.96 9.85 -4.71
N THR A 32 13.70 9.51 -5.00
CA THR A 32 12.80 8.81 -4.07
C THR A 32 12.81 7.30 -4.30
N PRO A 33 12.65 6.45 -3.26
CA PRO A 33 12.65 4.99 -3.41
C PRO A 33 11.47 4.43 -4.23
N ARG A 34 10.40 5.22 -4.36
CA ARG A 34 9.19 4.86 -5.13
C ARG A 34 8.85 5.94 -6.14
N HIS A 35 8.25 5.49 -7.25
CA HIS A 35 7.78 6.32 -8.35
C HIS A 35 6.34 6.78 -8.13
N LEU A 36 5.95 7.82 -8.87
CA LEU A 36 4.57 8.28 -8.99
C LEU A 36 3.61 7.11 -9.23
N GLY A 37 2.51 7.06 -8.50
CA GLY A 37 1.52 5.98 -8.61
C GLY A 37 1.85 4.71 -7.84
N ALA A 38 2.98 4.66 -7.12
CA ALA A 38 3.22 3.63 -6.10
C ALA A 38 2.12 3.70 -5.03
N ARG A 39 1.67 2.53 -4.57
CA ARG A 39 0.50 2.37 -3.72
C ARG A 39 0.80 1.44 -2.56
N MET A 40 0.12 1.69 -1.46
CA MET A 40 0.09 0.85 -0.28
C MET A 40 -1.33 0.78 0.27
N ALA A 41 -1.74 -0.37 0.78
CA ALA A 41 -2.95 -0.54 1.55
C ALA A 41 -2.62 -1.12 2.93
N VAL A 42 -3.36 -0.70 3.95
CA VAL A 42 -3.24 -1.17 5.34
C VAL A 42 -4.64 -1.53 5.82
N ALA A 43 -4.84 -2.80 6.19
CA ALA A 43 -6.08 -3.27 6.79
C ALA A 43 -6.13 -2.93 8.29
N GLU A 44 -7.33 -2.95 8.87
CA GLU A 44 -7.57 -2.62 10.28
C GLU A 44 -6.80 -3.52 11.28
N ASP A 45 -6.44 -4.74 10.86
CA ASP A 45 -5.65 -5.69 11.64
C ASP A 45 -4.13 -5.48 11.51
N GLY A 46 -3.73 -4.47 10.75
CA GLY A 46 -2.33 -4.13 10.49
C GLY A 46 -1.71 -4.90 9.32
N GLU A 47 -2.45 -5.74 8.58
CA GLU A 47 -1.93 -6.35 7.37
C GLU A 47 -1.64 -5.28 6.30
N GLN A 48 -0.46 -5.34 5.67
CA GLN A 48 0.00 -4.33 4.71
C GLN A 48 0.33 -4.93 3.35
N TRP A 49 -0.02 -4.18 2.30
CA TRP A 49 0.24 -4.56 0.92
C TRP A 49 0.75 -3.39 0.10
N GLY A 50 1.81 -3.63 -0.68
CA GLY A 50 2.48 -2.55 -1.42
C GLY A 50 3.34 -1.68 -0.50
N THR A 51 3.85 -0.57 -1.03
CA THR A 51 4.76 0.33 -0.31
C THR A 51 4.89 1.65 -1.06
N VAL A 52 4.97 2.75 -0.30
CA VAL A 52 5.08 4.13 -0.81
C VAL A 52 6.46 4.76 -0.57
N GLY A 53 7.26 4.22 0.37
CA GLY A 53 8.58 4.69 0.77
C GLY A 53 9.72 3.68 0.60
N GLY A 54 9.44 2.41 0.30
CA GLY A 54 10.44 1.39 -0.01
C GLY A 54 10.84 0.43 1.12
N GLY A 55 10.11 0.41 2.25
CA GLY A 55 10.18 -0.64 3.25
C GLY A 55 10.45 -0.14 4.66
N ARG A 56 11.54 0.61 4.90
CA ARG A 56 11.91 1.05 6.26
C ARG A 56 11.01 2.15 6.82
N ILE A 57 10.49 3.03 5.97
CA ILE A 57 9.60 4.10 6.41
C ILE A 57 8.27 3.51 6.91
N GLU A 58 7.80 2.47 6.24
CA GLU A 58 6.54 1.79 6.58
C GLU A 58 6.60 0.97 7.87
N GLN A 59 7.81 0.65 8.39
CA GLN A 59 7.97 -0.04 9.68
C GLN A 59 7.90 0.88 10.91
N LEU A 60 7.74 2.19 10.71
CA LEU A 60 7.60 3.16 11.80
C LEU A 60 6.14 3.35 12.25
N VAL A 61 5.19 2.69 11.58
CA VAL A 61 3.74 2.78 11.81
C VAL A 61 3.22 1.45 12.33
#